data_AF-A0A7Y3JIC0-F1
#
_entry.id   AF-A0A7Y3JIC0-F1
#
_cell.length_a   1.000
_cell.length_b   1.000
_cell.length_c   1.000
_cell.angle_alpha   90.00
_cell.angle_beta   90.00
_cell.angle_gamma   90.00
#
_symmetry.space_group_name_H-M   'P 1'
#
loop_
_entity.id
_entity.type
_entity.pdbx_description
1 polymer ?
#
loop_
_entity_poly.entity_id
_entity_poly.type
_entity_poly.pdbx_seq_one_letter_code
_entity_poly.pdbx_strand_id
1 'polypeptide(L)'
;SGLEAVLQQVKEKTLGLEVPAPGTPVIDSLRQKNLLDRAVEALGEVQRGMDLGVPIDMVALDVHEALTALGEIVGEVTSADILNHMFGNFCVGK
;
A
#
# COMPACT_ATOMS: atom_id res chain seq x y z
N SER A 1 -43.01 1.61 3.14
CA SER A 1 -43.31 2.57 4.23
C SER A 1 -42.43 3.81 4.08
N GLY A 2 -42.75 4.95 4.69
CA GLY A 2 -41.91 6.18 4.56
C GLY A 2 -40.46 6.01 5.01
N LEU A 3 -40.19 5.01 5.87
CA LEU A 3 -38.85 4.63 6.31
C LEU A 3 -37.99 4.04 5.19
N GLU A 4 -38.56 3.27 4.27
CA GLU A 4 -37.83 2.70 3.12
C GLU A 4 -37.37 3.79 2.15
N ALA A 5 -38.18 4.83 1.96
CA ALA A 5 -37.83 5.97 1.10
C ALA A 5 -36.65 6.78 1.68
N VAL A 6 -36.60 6.96 3.00
CA VAL A 6 -35.46 7.58 3.69
C VAL A 6 -34.23 6.67 3.61
N LEU A 7 -34.41 5.35 3.81
CA LEU A 7 -33.54 4.25 3.43
C LEU A 7 -32.73 4.52 2.15
N GLN A 8 -33.51 4.70 1.09
CA GLN A 8 -33.01 4.84 -0.27
C GLN A 8 -32.25 6.15 -0.48
N GLN A 9 -32.80 7.27 0.00
CA GLN A 9 -32.18 8.59 -0.16
C GLN A 9 -30.85 8.72 0.59
N VAL A 10 -30.72 8.11 1.76
CA VAL A 10 -29.45 8.12 2.52
C VAL A 10 -28.40 7.31 1.78
N LYS A 11 -28.75 6.15 1.20
CA LYS A 11 -27.82 5.37 0.36
C LYS A 11 -27.35 6.18 -0.85
N GLU A 12 -28.27 6.78 -1.61
CA GLU A 12 -27.94 7.57 -2.81
C GLU A 12 -27.08 8.80 -2.51
N LYS A 13 -27.33 9.50 -1.39
CA LYS A 13 -26.59 10.73 -1.04
C LYS A 13 -25.26 10.47 -0.33
N THR A 14 -25.11 9.34 0.33
CA THR A 14 -23.90 9.01 1.11
C THR A 14 -22.93 8.17 0.29
N LEU A 15 -23.43 7.33 -0.62
CA LEU A 15 -22.65 6.50 -1.55
C LEU A 15 -22.67 7.12 -2.94
N GLY A 16 -22.18 8.35 -3.09
CA GLY A 16 -21.80 8.90 -4.41
C GLY A 16 -20.62 8.15 -5.06
N LEU A 17 -20.32 6.95 -4.57
CA LEU A 17 -19.30 6.01 -4.99
C LEU A 17 -20.04 4.72 -5.35
N GLU A 18 -19.70 4.14 -6.49
CA GLU A 18 -20.17 2.81 -6.86
C GLU A 18 -20.01 1.86 -5.67
N VAL A 19 -21.11 1.27 -5.21
CA VAL A 19 -21.05 0.24 -4.18
C VAL A 19 -20.27 -0.91 -4.80
N PRO A 20 -19.09 -1.27 -4.25
CA PRO A 20 -18.29 -2.34 -4.81
C PRO A 20 -19.12 -3.62 -4.88
N ALA A 21 -18.98 -4.38 -5.96
CA ALA A 21 -19.66 -5.65 -6.08
C ALA A 21 -19.34 -6.54 -4.85
N PRO A 22 -20.29 -7.38 -4.39
CA PRO A 22 -20.03 -8.30 -3.29
C PRO A 22 -18.75 -9.13 -3.53
N GLY A 23 -17.84 -9.14 -2.56
CA GLY A 23 -16.54 -9.81 -2.68
C GLY A 23 -15.41 -8.95 -3.26
N THR A 24 -15.67 -7.70 -3.64
CA THR A 24 -14.60 -6.75 -3.97
C THR A 24 -13.78 -6.44 -2.72
N PRO A 25 -12.44 -6.58 -2.75
CA PRO A 25 -11.60 -6.13 -1.65
C PRO A 25 -11.78 -4.63 -1.43
N VAL A 26 -12.05 -4.23 -0.19
CA VAL A 26 -12.20 -2.83 0.19
C VAL A 26 -11.20 -2.49 1.29
N ILE A 27 -10.80 -1.22 1.33
CA ILE A 27 -10.04 -0.67 2.45
C ILE A 27 -11.04 -0.40 3.57
N ASP A 28 -10.97 -1.20 4.63
CA ASP A 28 -11.96 -1.21 5.72
C ASP A 28 -11.53 -0.37 6.95
N SER A 29 -10.28 0.07 6.98
CA SER A 29 -9.70 0.75 8.13
C SER A 29 -8.76 1.89 7.73
N LEU A 30 -8.72 2.92 8.57
CA LEU A 30 -7.79 4.03 8.44
C LEU A 30 -6.32 3.55 8.47
N ARG A 31 -6.04 2.47 9.20
CA ARG A 31 -4.71 1.83 9.23
C ARG A 31 -4.30 1.35 7.85
N GLN A 32 -5.12 0.54 7.19
CA GLN A 32 -4.84 0.03 5.84
C GLN A 32 -4.67 1.19 4.84
N LYS A 33 -5.54 2.20 4.92
CA LYS A 33 -5.40 3.40 4.09
C LYS A 33 -4.03 4.04 4.25
N ASN A 34 -3.62 4.34 5.48
CA ASN A 34 -2.35 5.01 5.74
C ASN A 34 -1.15 4.18 5.26
N LEU A 35 -1.21 2.85 5.37
CA LEU A 35 -0.16 1.96 4.87
C LEU A 35 -0.10 1.94 3.34
N LEU A 36 -1.25 1.96 2.67
CA LEU A 36 -1.31 2.07 1.20
C LEU A 36 -0.79 3.43 0.73
N ASP A 37 -1.17 4.53 1.41
CA ASP A 37 -0.68 5.87 1.10
C ASP A 37 0.86 5.93 1.21
N ARG A 38 1.44 5.35 2.29
CA ARG A 38 2.90 5.20 2.46
C ARG A 38 3.54 4.41 1.31
N ALA A 39 2.95 3.27 0.93
CA ALA A 39 3.48 2.45 -0.14
C ALA A 39 3.47 3.17 -1.50
N VAL A 40 2.39 3.91 -1.79
CA VAL A 40 2.25 4.71 -3.01
C VAL A 40 3.28 5.85 -3.04
N GLU A 41 3.48 6.55 -1.93
CA GLU A 41 4.47 7.61 -1.82
C GLU A 41 5.88 7.09 -2.10
N ALA A 42 6.26 5.99 -1.45
CA ALA A 42 7.56 5.35 -1.63
C ALA A 42 7.78 4.89 -3.09
N LEU A 43 6.78 4.26 -3.73
CA LEU A 43 6.86 3.90 -5.15
C LEU A 43 6.98 5.13 -6.06
N GLY A 44 6.37 6.25 -5.68
CA GLY A 44 6.53 7.53 -6.37
C GLY A 44 7.95 8.11 -6.26
N GLU A 45 8.64 7.90 -5.13
CA GLU A 45 10.06 8.21 -5.00
C GLU A 45 10.93 7.27 -5.83
N VAL A 46 10.63 5.96 -5.86
CA VAL A 46 11.32 4.99 -6.74
C VAL A 46 11.26 5.42 -8.20
N GLN A 47 10.07 5.75 -8.70
CA GLN A 47 9.88 6.19 -10.09
C GLN A 47 10.70 7.46 -10.37
N ARG A 48 10.63 8.46 -9.49
CA ARG A 48 11.43 9.69 -9.62
C ARG A 48 12.93 9.42 -9.58
N GLY A 49 13.39 8.56 -8.68
CA GLY A 49 14.80 8.18 -8.54
C GLY A 49 15.33 7.52 -9.81
N MET A 50 14.57 6.61 -10.41
CA MET A 50 14.93 6.00 -11.69
C MET A 50 14.99 7.03 -12.82
N ASP A 51 14.01 7.93 -12.92
CA ASP A 51 13.96 8.96 -13.96
C ASP A 51 15.12 9.97 -13.85
N LEU A 52 15.58 10.24 -12.63
CA LEU A 52 16.71 11.13 -12.33
C LEU A 52 18.08 10.43 -12.38
N GLY A 53 18.13 9.13 -12.65
CA GLY A 53 19.39 8.36 -12.68
C GLY A 53 20.07 8.25 -11.31
N VAL A 54 19.28 8.25 -10.24
CA VAL A 54 19.77 8.04 -8.86
C VAL A 54 20.41 6.64 -8.77
N PRO A 55 21.53 6.48 -8.02
CA PRO A 55 22.14 5.17 -7.80
C PRO A 55 21.14 4.16 -7.26
N ILE A 56 21.21 2.93 -7.76
CA ILE A 56 20.26 1.87 -7.42
C ILE A 56 20.21 1.58 -5.91
N ASP A 57 21.34 1.73 -5.21
CA ASP A 57 21.44 1.53 -3.76
C ASP A 57 20.58 2.53 -2.97
N MET A 58 20.39 3.75 -3.51
CA MET A 58 19.51 4.75 -2.90
C MET A 58 18.04 4.46 -3.22
N VAL A 59 17.73 4.08 -4.47
CA VAL A 59 16.37 3.69 -4.89
C VAL A 59 15.88 2.45 -4.12
N ALA A 60 16.79 1.55 -3.75
CA ALA A 60 16.48 0.34 -2.98
C ALA A 60 15.84 0.65 -1.60
N LEU A 61 16.17 1.80 -1.01
CA LEU A 61 15.57 2.23 0.26
C LEU A 61 14.07 2.50 0.11
N ASP A 62 13.67 3.18 -0.95
CA ASP A 62 12.26 3.49 -1.22
C ASP A 62 11.47 2.23 -1.62
N VAL A 63 12.10 1.29 -2.35
CA VAL A 63 11.52 -0.04 -2.61
C VAL A 63 11.28 -0.79 -1.30
N HIS A 64 12.22 -0.71 -0.36
CA HIS A 64 12.09 -1.35 0.95
C HIS A 64 10.94 -0.77 1.77
N GLU A 65 10.76 0.55 1.77
CA GLU A 65 9.66 1.22 2.46
C GLU A 65 8.31 0.79 1.88
N ALA A 66 8.19 0.72 0.56
CA ALA A 66 6.97 0.25 -0.10
C ALA A 66 6.62 -1.20 0.31
N LEU A 67 7.61 -2.10 0.30
CA LEU A 67 7.44 -3.49 0.71
C LEU A 67 7.06 -3.62 2.20
N THR A 68 7.68 -2.83 3.07
CA THR A 68 7.40 -2.83 4.51
C THR A 68 5.97 -2.41 4.79
N ALA A 69 5.51 -1.32 4.17
CA ALA A 69 4.14 -0.84 4.33
C ALA A 69 3.10 -1.87 3.83
N LEU A 70 3.39 -2.57 2.73
CA LEU A 70 2.53 -3.65 2.22
C LEU A 70 2.54 -4.90 3.13
N GLY A 71 3.70 -5.28 3.68
CA GLY A 71 3.80 -6.37 4.65
C GLY A 71 2.97 -6.10 5.91
N GLU A 72 3.05 -4.88 6.44
CA GLU A 72 2.24 -4.42 7.58
C GLU A 72 0.72 -4.54 7.30
N ILE A 73 0.27 -4.40 6.05
CA ILE A 73 -1.15 -4.56 5.68
C ILE A 73 -1.58 -6.02 5.82
N VAL A 74 -0.76 -6.95 5.32
CA VAL A 74 -1.04 -8.40 5.31
C VAL A 74 -0.77 -9.05 6.68
N GLY A 75 -0.13 -8.31 7.60
CA GLY A 75 0.26 -8.82 8.93
C GLY A 75 1.60 -9.53 8.92
N GLU A 76 2.36 -9.39 7.83
CA GLU A 76 3.75 -9.82 7.71
C GLU A 76 4.63 -8.68 8.21
N VAL A 77 5.15 -8.76 9.43
CA VAL A 77 6.19 -7.80 9.86
C VAL A 77 7.31 -8.52 10.58
N THR A 78 8.44 -8.61 9.89
CA THR A 78 9.75 -8.35 10.49
C THR A 78 10.68 -7.73 9.44
N SER A 79 11.15 -6.51 9.69
CA SER A 79 12.19 -5.83 8.89
C SER A 79 13.44 -6.69 8.68
N ALA A 80 13.67 -7.66 9.56
CA ALA A 80 14.78 -8.62 9.50
C ALA A 80 14.72 -9.58 8.30
N ASP A 81 13.52 -10.01 7.87
CA ASP A 81 13.39 -11.01 6.81
C ASP A 81 13.60 -10.43 5.42
N ILE A 82 13.14 -9.18 5.21
CA ILE A 82 13.35 -8.45 3.96
C ILE A 82 14.84 -8.12 3.78
N LEU A 83 15.52 -7.66 4.84
CA LEU A 83 16.98 -7.42 4.81
C LEU A 83 17.75 -8.71 4.51
N ASN A 84 17.40 -9.83 5.16
CA ASN A 84 18.02 -11.12 4.88
C ASN A 84 17.81 -11.59 3.43
N HIS A 85 16.65 -11.31 2.83
CA HIS A 85 16.37 -11.74 1.47
C HIS A 85 17.00 -10.81 0.40
N MET A 86 17.14 -9.52 0.68
CA MET A 86 17.84 -8.57 -0.20
C MET A 86 19.37 -8.72 -0.13
N PHE A 87 19.93 -8.96 1.07
CA PHE A 87 21.38 -9.10 1.26
C PHE A 87 21.89 -10.55 1.21
N GLY A 88 21.02 -11.55 1.33
CA GLY A 88 21.40 -12.98 1.30
C GLY A 88 21.94 -13.46 -0.04
N ASN A 89 21.60 -12.75 -1.13
CA ASN A 89 22.14 -13.02 -2.48
C ASN A 89 23.36 -12.16 -2.83
N PHE A 90 23.76 -11.23 -1.96
CA PHE A 90 25.07 -10.59 -2.07
C PHE A 90 26.07 -11.50 -1.36
N CYS A 91 26.76 -12.33 -2.12
CA CYS A 91 28.12 -12.67 -1.74
C CYS A 91 28.89 -11.34 -1.66
N VAL A 92 28.98 -10.76 -0.47
CA VAL A 92 30.07 -9.85 -0.14
C VAL A 92 31.31 -10.71 -0.33
N GLY A 93 31.95 -10.54 -1.48
CA GLY A 93 33.16 -11.24 -1.83
C GLY A 93 34.19 -11.09 -0.71
N LYS A 94 35.07 -12.09 -0.62
CA LYS A 94 36.35 -11.94 0.07
C LYS A 94 37.02 -10.61 -0.27
#